data_AF-A0A3Q3W0R2-F1
#
_entry.id   AF-A0A3Q3W0R2-F1
#
_cell.length_a   1.000
_cell.length_b   1.000
_cell.length_c   1.000
_cell.angle_alpha   90.00
_cell.angle_beta   90.00
_cell.angle_gamma   90.00
#
_symmetry.space_group_name_H-M   'P 1'
#
loop_
_entity.id
_entity.type
_entity.pdbx_description
1 polymer ?
#
loop_
_entity_poly.entity_id
_entity_poly.type
_entity_poly.pdbx_seq_one_letter_code
_entity_poly.pdbx_strand_id
1 'polypeptide(L)'
;NKVWEVPTDPFASPFNHSEGLQWEHGCQYRHLQESVRITADIPPRLDGTWVSTCEVRPGPEFLTRSYTFHPSRHFQALQHYYTDSSCEYPAYSLMIRGKLRLRHASWVTRGATEAEHHLNRVAIVIHSLAAKQRIATRLPSICTGLTLAGVTPGKPHELYNTRAGRGCLAALGFTMMEMGLIRVETQHPSHGGKVQELLLGDVHTDWTQRTQHRPTGYQEPLQNAMNHIHPCPVCALVYRSSEQRPPVLPRRPASALYLAGRWVSQRCETRPNVLFLTRDFTFDPEQHSWEGVYRHYSDPTCSQPTFTLRASGHYAQGNPSAKISAATDFVFKVTAVKVTAAEQSIAKLLNATRPGKCGRAGSWEAGVEQDLTPTEGCALLGIKLPHKEYELLKTELDHRKHPLLFIGERPTDGSSPDRPQRRPTSFQAPMALCSS
;
A
#
# COMPACT_ATOMS: atom_id res chain seq x y z
N ASN A 1 9.97 -56.22 6.47
CA ASN A 1 8.90 -55.29 6.05
C ASN A 1 9.51 -54.27 5.08
N LYS A 2 9.73 -54.64 3.81
CA LYS A 2 8.92 -54.20 2.63
C LYS A 2 8.74 -52.66 2.63
N VAL A 3 9.63 -51.84 2.06
CA VAL A 3 9.93 -51.56 0.62
C VAL A 3 8.68 -51.45 -0.24
N TRP A 4 8.45 -50.26 -0.82
CA TRP A 4 7.99 -49.93 -2.20
C TRP A 4 8.10 -48.39 -2.34
N GLU A 5 9.19 -47.83 -2.88
CA GLU A 5 9.44 -47.52 -4.31
C GLU A 5 8.50 -46.46 -4.91
N VAL A 6 9.11 -45.35 -5.34
CA VAL A 6 8.48 -44.29 -6.16
C VAL A 6 8.81 -44.62 -7.62
N PRO A 7 7.85 -44.66 -8.55
CA PRO A 7 8.14 -44.99 -9.94
C PRO A 7 8.97 -43.90 -10.63
N THR A 8 10.13 -44.29 -11.13
CA THR A 8 10.83 -43.63 -12.24
C THR A 8 10.55 -44.44 -13.50
N ASP A 9 10.00 -43.80 -14.53
CA ASP A 9 10.22 -44.28 -15.90
C ASP A 9 10.30 -43.08 -16.88
N PRO A 10 11.04 -43.25 -17.99
CA PRO A 10 11.59 -42.16 -18.78
C PRO A 10 10.66 -41.79 -19.94
N PHE A 11 10.58 -40.49 -20.25
CA PHE A 11 10.24 -40.05 -21.60
C PHE A 11 11.44 -39.36 -22.22
N ALA A 12 11.99 -40.02 -23.24
CA ALA A 12 13.06 -39.51 -24.06
C ALA A 12 12.50 -38.72 -25.25
N SER A 13 13.03 -37.49 -25.38
CA SER A 13 13.46 -36.82 -26.62
C SER A 13 12.41 -36.22 -27.58
N PRO A 14 12.81 -35.31 -28.50
CA PRO A 14 14.03 -34.47 -28.55
C PRO A 14 13.66 -32.98 -28.67
N PHE A 15 14.55 -32.05 -28.29
CA PHE A 15 14.84 -30.86 -29.09
C PHE A 15 16.14 -30.24 -28.59
N ASN A 16 17.23 -30.59 -29.26
CA ASN A 16 18.42 -29.75 -29.32
C ASN A 16 18.03 -28.50 -30.10
N HIS A 17 18.01 -27.35 -29.44
CA HIS A 17 18.42 -26.08 -30.04
C HIS A 17 19.12 -25.26 -28.96
N SER A 18 20.43 -25.45 -28.85
CA SER A 18 21.33 -24.36 -28.50
C SER A 18 21.27 -23.34 -29.64
N GLU A 19 20.70 -22.17 -29.37
CA GLU A 19 21.15 -20.89 -29.92
C GLU A 19 20.45 -19.74 -29.18
N GLY A 20 21.26 -18.80 -28.69
CA GLY A 20 20.80 -17.70 -27.87
C GLY A 20 19.84 -16.79 -28.62
N LEU A 21 18.75 -16.41 -27.96
CA LEU A 21 17.95 -15.25 -28.33
C LEU A 21 17.40 -14.61 -27.06
N GLN A 22 18.12 -13.58 -26.69
CA GLN A 22 17.84 -12.56 -25.69
C GLN A 22 16.44 -11.95 -25.94
N TRP A 23 15.43 -12.43 -25.22
CA TRP A 23 14.08 -11.84 -25.19
C TRP A 23 13.69 -11.51 -23.75
N GLU A 24 14.13 -10.35 -23.26
CA GLU A 24 13.71 -9.76 -21.98
C GLU A 24 13.25 -8.29 -22.18
N HIS A 25 12.22 -8.03 -22.99
CA HIS A 25 11.77 -6.65 -23.23
C HIS A 25 10.24 -6.44 -23.29
N GLY A 26 9.45 -7.25 -22.56
CA GLY A 26 7.98 -7.11 -22.56
C GLY A 26 7.37 -6.34 -21.37
N CYS A 27 8.08 -6.24 -20.24
CA CYS A 27 7.40 -5.93 -18.97
C CYS A 27 8.28 -5.15 -17.98
N GLN A 28 8.87 -4.05 -18.43
CA GLN A 28 9.56 -3.10 -17.54
C GLN A 28 8.63 -1.93 -17.21
N TYR A 29 8.68 -1.45 -15.96
CA TYR A 29 7.96 -0.24 -15.52
C TYR A 29 8.13 0.96 -16.49
N ARG A 30 9.33 1.10 -17.08
CA ARG A 30 9.62 2.13 -18.09
C ARG A 30 8.71 2.05 -19.32
N HIS A 31 8.43 0.85 -19.82
CA HIS A 31 7.52 0.67 -20.95
C HIS A 31 6.06 0.99 -20.59
N LEU A 32 5.66 0.75 -19.33
CA LEU A 32 4.34 1.18 -18.85
C LEU A 32 4.24 2.72 -18.82
N GLN A 33 5.30 3.44 -18.44
CA GLN A 33 5.33 4.90 -18.45
C GLN A 33 5.34 5.52 -19.85
N GLU A 34 6.02 4.91 -20.82
CA GLU A 34 6.07 5.43 -22.20
C GLU A 34 4.69 5.53 -22.86
N SER A 35 3.73 4.72 -22.40
CA SER A 35 2.36 4.68 -22.92
C SER A 35 1.40 5.72 -22.32
N VAL A 36 1.75 6.36 -21.19
CA VAL A 36 0.85 7.25 -20.43
C VAL A 36 1.62 8.43 -19.83
N ARG A 37 1.26 9.66 -20.24
CA ARG A 37 1.83 10.87 -19.63
C ARG A 37 1.14 11.19 -18.30
N ILE A 38 1.91 11.17 -17.21
CA ILE A 38 1.45 11.53 -15.86
C ILE A 38 1.90 12.95 -15.52
N THR A 39 0.99 13.74 -14.96
CA THR A 39 1.24 15.11 -14.49
C THR A 39 0.74 15.28 -13.06
N ALA A 40 1.39 16.14 -12.28
CA ALA A 40 1.00 16.43 -10.91
C ALA A 40 1.36 17.88 -10.54
N ASP A 41 0.35 18.74 -10.52
CA ASP A 41 0.51 20.17 -10.21
C ASP A 41 0.71 20.40 -8.71
N ILE A 42 1.47 21.44 -8.36
CA ILE A 42 1.73 21.85 -6.97
C ILE A 42 1.46 23.36 -6.84
N PRO A 43 0.42 23.79 -6.12
CA PRO A 43 -0.61 22.96 -5.48
C PRO A 43 -1.60 22.35 -6.48
N PRO A 44 -2.20 21.19 -6.20
CA PRO A 44 -3.15 20.54 -7.09
C PRO A 44 -4.55 21.18 -7.06
N ARG A 45 -5.33 20.94 -8.12
CA ARG A 45 -6.78 21.21 -8.12
C ARG A 45 -7.54 20.00 -7.55
N LEU A 46 -8.28 20.23 -6.47
CA LEU A 46 -9.00 19.16 -5.75
C LEU A 46 -10.50 19.09 -6.05
N ASP A 47 -11.06 20.09 -6.73
CA ASP A 47 -12.51 20.24 -6.87
C ASP A 47 -13.18 18.96 -7.41
N GLY A 48 -14.27 18.56 -6.73
CA GLY A 48 -15.03 17.37 -7.08
C GLY A 48 -14.98 16.28 -6.00
N THR A 49 -15.51 15.12 -6.35
CA THR A 49 -15.62 13.97 -5.45
C THR A 49 -14.62 12.89 -5.83
N TRP A 50 -13.95 12.33 -4.83
CA TRP A 50 -12.91 11.32 -4.95
C TRP A 50 -13.33 10.10 -4.13
N VAL A 51 -13.33 8.93 -4.75
CA VAL A 51 -13.86 7.70 -4.17
C VAL A 51 -12.82 6.59 -4.17
N SER A 52 -12.84 5.76 -3.14
CA SER A 52 -11.99 4.57 -3.07
C SER A 52 -12.70 3.32 -3.60
N THR A 53 -11.94 2.25 -3.70
CA THR A 53 -12.47 0.88 -3.63
C THR A 53 -12.44 0.39 -2.16
N CYS A 54 -12.67 -0.90 -1.91
CA CYS A 54 -12.50 -1.44 -0.56
C CYS A 54 -11.01 -1.42 -0.19
N GLU A 55 -10.68 -0.73 0.89
CA GLU A 55 -9.32 -0.58 1.39
C GLU A 55 -9.11 -1.43 2.64
N VAL A 56 -7.89 -1.94 2.81
CA VAL A 56 -7.43 -2.60 4.04
C VAL A 56 -6.30 -1.76 4.64
N ARG A 57 -6.60 -1.00 5.68
CA ARG A 57 -5.64 -0.22 6.46
C ARG A 57 -5.04 -1.06 7.60
N PRO A 58 -3.85 -0.69 8.13
CA PRO A 58 -3.25 -1.39 9.27
C PRO A 58 -4.22 -1.52 10.46
N GLY A 59 -4.08 -2.54 11.30
CA GLY A 59 -4.91 -2.73 12.49
C GLY A 59 -5.59 -4.09 12.61
N PRO A 60 -6.11 -4.74 11.55
CA PRO A 60 -6.60 -4.18 10.28
C PRO A 60 -7.83 -3.29 10.47
N GLU A 61 -8.08 -2.40 9.51
CA GLU A 61 -9.35 -1.68 9.34
C GLU A 61 -9.81 -1.78 7.89
N PHE A 62 -11.10 -2.06 7.69
CA PHE A 62 -11.70 -2.20 6.35
C PHE A 62 -12.60 -1.02 6.08
N LEU A 63 -12.39 -0.31 4.99
CA LEU A 63 -13.15 0.91 4.71
C LEU A 63 -13.32 1.24 3.23
N THR A 64 -14.30 2.09 2.98
CA THR A 64 -14.40 2.87 1.74
C THR A 64 -14.43 4.37 2.07
N ARG A 65 -13.95 5.21 1.16
CA ARG A 65 -13.81 6.65 1.32
C ARG A 65 -14.50 7.38 0.17
N SER A 66 -15.20 8.47 0.47
CA SER A 66 -15.80 9.38 -0.52
C SER A 66 -15.61 10.83 -0.05
N TYR A 67 -14.63 11.52 -0.65
CA TYR A 67 -14.20 12.86 -0.23
C TYR A 67 -14.56 13.88 -1.30
N THR A 68 -15.31 14.90 -0.92
CA THR A 68 -15.73 15.98 -1.80
C THR A 68 -15.06 17.27 -1.37
N PHE A 69 -14.37 17.92 -2.30
CA PHE A 69 -13.76 19.23 -2.11
C PHE A 69 -14.48 20.28 -2.95
N HIS A 70 -14.73 21.43 -2.34
CA HIS A 70 -15.40 22.55 -2.98
C HIS A 70 -14.42 23.70 -3.27
N PRO A 71 -14.69 24.52 -4.30
CA PRO A 71 -13.89 25.72 -4.59
C PRO A 71 -13.77 26.69 -3.39
N SER A 72 -14.74 26.66 -2.48
CA SER A 72 -14.75 27.45 -1.25
C SER A 72 -13.81 26.93 -0.15
N ARG A 73 -12.94 25.96 -0.46
CA ARG A 73 -12.01 25.26 0.46
C ARG A 73 -12.68 24.39 1.51
N HIS A 74 -14.00 24.26 1.48
CA HIS A 74 -14.70 23.31 2.32
C HIS A 74 -14.55 21.90 1.77
N PHE A 75 -14.49 20.92 2.66
CA PHE A 75 -14.56 19.52 2.29
C PHE A 75 -15.62 18.79 3.11
N GLN A 76 -16.17 17.75 2.50
CA GLN A 76 -16.94 16.71 3.17
C GLN A 76 -16.27 15.37 2.88
N ALA A 77 -15.90 14.63 3.92
CA ALA A 77 -15.36 13.29 3.82
C ALA A 77 -16.32 12.29 4.46
N LEU A 78 -16.67 11.25 3.70
CA LEU A 78 -17.34 10.06 4.21
C LEU A 78 -16.30 8.93 4.29
N GLN A 79 -16.21 8.30 5.45
CA GLN A 79 -15.46 7.06 5.66
C GLN A 79 -16.45 6.00 6.17
N HIS A 80 -16.69 4.95 5.38
CA HIS A 80 -17.52 3.82 5.79
C HIS A 80 -16.61 2.69 6.26
N TYR A 81 -16.78 2.22 7.49
CA TYR A 81 -16.00 1.13 8.07
C TYR A 81 -16.81 -0.17 8.06
N TYR A 82 -16.14 -1.29 7.83
CA TYR A 82 -16.73 -2.61 7.67
C TYR A 82 -16.14 -3.62 8.64
N THR A 83 -16.86 -4.73 8.84
CA THR A 83 -16.38 -5.84 9.68
C THR A 83 -15.52 -6.84 8.91
N ASP A 84 -15.51 -6.77 7.58
CA ASP A 84 -14.88 -7.72 6.67
C ASP A 84 -14.03 -7.01 5.59
N SER A 85 -13.04 -7.72 5.06
CA SER A 85 -12.11 -7.23 4.02
C SER A 85 -12.71 -7.14 2.62
N SER A 86 -13.97 -7.54 2.43
CA SER A 86 -14.73 -7.36 1.18
C SER A 86 -15.65 -6.14 1.18
N CYS A 87 -15.73 -5.41 2.30
CA CYS A 87 -16.63 -4.29 2.48
C CYS A 87 -18.11 -4.64 2.21
N GLU A 88 -18.53 -5.82 2.68
CA GLU A 88 -19.90 -6.31 2.53
C GLU A 88 -20.78 -5.95 3.74
N TYR A 89 -20.21 -5.91 4.94
CA TYR A 89 -20.93 -5.73 6.19
C TYR A 89 -20.54 -4.43 6.88
N PRO A 90 -21.29 -3.33 6.63
CA PRO A 90 -21.02 -2.05 7.25
C PRO A 90 -21.12 -2.10 8.78
N ALA A 91 -20.09 -1.57 9.45
CA ALA A 91 -20.05 -1.44 10.90
C ALA A 91 -20.55 -0.05 11.33
N TYR A 92 -19.90 1.00 10.82
CA TYR A 92 -20.25 2.39 11.12
C TYR A 92 -19.77 3.31 9.98
N SER A 93 -20.19 4.56 10.00
CA SER A 93 -19.75 5.57 9.04
C SER A 93 -19.44 6.87 9.75
N LEU A 94 -18.39 7.54 9.30
CA LEU A 94 -18.01 8.86 9.75
C LEU A 94 -18.32 9.88 8.66
N MET A 95 -19.00 10.95 9.04
CA MET A 95 -19.16 12.15 8.24
C MET A 95 -18.29 13.24 8.85
N ILE A 96 -17.30 13.69 8.09
CA ILE A 96 -16.36 14.72 8.47
C ILE A 96 -16.59 15.93 7.58
N ARG A 97 -16.71 17.11 8.19
CA ARG A 97 -16.74 18.39 7.47
C ARG A 97 -15.67 19.30 8.00
N GLY A 98 -15.04 20.04 7.10
CA GLY A 98 -13.97 20.94 7.47
C GLY A 98 -13.59 21.91 6.37
N LYS A 99 -12.47 22.59 6.58
CA LYS A 99 -11.77 23.40 5.58
C LYS A 99 -10.38 22.83 5.35
N LEU A 100 -9.92 22.87 4.11
CA LEU A 100 -8.59 22.46 3.70
C LEU A 100 -7.85 23.63 3.05
N ARG A 101 -6.62 23.90 3.47
CA ARG A 101 -5.75 24.90 2.88
C ARG A 101 -4.49 24.24 2.38
N LEU A 102 -4.33 24.20 1.06
CA LEU A 102 -3.07 23.82 0.41
C LEU A 102 -2.00 24.87 0.71
N ARG A 103 -0.79 24.41 1.04
CA ARG A 103 0.35 25.25 1.41
C ARG A 103 1.39 25.23 0.29
N HIS A 104 2.56 24.64 0.54
CA HIS A 104 3.70 24.60 -0.37
C HIS A 104 4.04 23.15 -0.75
N ALA A 105 4.99 22.99 -1.67
CA ALA A 105 5.58 21.70 -1.96
C ALA A 105 6.16 21.06 -0.67
N SER A 106 5.99 19.76 -0.48
CA SER A 106 6.64 19.08 0.64
C SER A 106 8.13 18.91 0.38
N TRP A 107 8.93 19.26 1.38
CA TRP A 107 10.38 19.08 1.40
C TRP A 107 10.77 17.64 1.75
N VAL A 108 9.93 16.95 2.54
CA VAL A 108 10.13 15.56 2.94
C VAL A 108 9.71 14.62 1.82
N THR A 109 8.49 14.76 1.32
CA THR A 109 7.95 13.90 0.25
C THR A 109 7.88 14.70 -1.06
N ARG A 110 8.96 14.64 -1.84
CA ARG A 110 9.06 15.38 -3.12
C ARG A 110 7.88 15.06 -4.03
N GLY A 111 7.32 16.09 -4.68
CA GLY A 111 6.14 15.94 -5.53
C GLY A 111 4.80 15.99 -4.78
N ALA A 112 4.80 16.07 -3.45
CA ALA A 112 3.60 16.30 -2.66
C ALA A 112 3.37 17.80 -2.40
N THR A 113 2.13 18.12 -2.02
CA THR A 113 1.73 19.41 -1.45
C THR A 113 1.41 19.22 0.03
N GLU A 114 2.03 20.02 0.90
CA GLU A 114 1.62 20.08 2.31
C GLU A 114 0.32 20.88 2.45
N ALA A 115 -0.54 20.45 3.36
CA ALA A 115 -1.82 21.11 3.58
C ALA A 115 -2.20 21.13 5.06
N GLU A 116 -3.04 22.09 5.42
CA GLU A 116 -3.61 22.21 6.75
C GLU A 116 -5.12 22.02 6.67
N HIS A 117 -5.66 21.22 7.58
CA HIS A 117 -7.09 20.99 7.69
C HIS A 117 -7.62 21.47 9.04
N HIS A 118 -8.82 22.03 9.01
CA HIS A 118 -9.56 22.38 10.22
C HIS A 118 -10.92 21.69 10.17
N LEU A 119 -11.24 20.97 11.23
CA LEU A 119 -12.51 20.26 11.34
C LEU A 119 -13.59 21.23 11.82
N ASN A 120 -14.76 21.16 11.21
CA ASN A 120 -15.95 21.90 11.61
C ASN A 120 -16.92 20.99 12.37
N ARG A 121 -17.10 19.77 11.87
CA ARG A 121 -18.06 18.79 12.40
C ARG A 121 -17.58 17.37 12.12
N VAL A 122 -17.75 16.48 13.09
CA VAL A 122 -17.63 15.03 12.89
C VAL A 122 -18.86 14.36 13.47
N ALA A 123 -19.50 13.50 12.69
CA ALA A 123 -20.62 12.69 13.12
C ALA A 123 -20.38 11.21 12.80
N ILE A 124 -20.94 10.33 13.61
CA ILE A 124 -20.91 8.88 13.43
C ILE A 124 -22.33 8.34 13.22
N VAL A 125 -22.49 7.39 12.31
CA VAL A 125 -23.68 6.54 12.19
C VAL A 125 -23.26 5.11 12.43
N ILE A 126 -23.87 4.42 13.39
CA ILE A 126 -23.59 3.01 13.65
C ILE A 126 -24.62 2.16 12.89
N HIS A 127 -24.16 1.13 12.18
CA HIS A 127 -25.00 0.34 11.26
C HIS A 127 -25.40 -1.03 11.81
N SER A 128 -24.73 -1.52 12.85
CA SER A 128 -25.05 -2.82 13.45
C SER A 128 -24.94 -2.81 14.97
N LEU A 129 -25.68 -3.72 15.63
CA LEU A 129 -25.62 -3.90 17.08
C LEU A 129 -24.23 -4.38 17.53
N ALA A 130 -23.59 -5.24 16.75
CA ALA A 130 -22.23 -5.70 17.00
C ALA A 130 -21.22 -4.52 16.97
N ALA A 131 -21.34 -3.63 15.98
CA ALA A 131 -20.50 -2.44 15.92
C ALA A 131 -20.77 -1.49 17.10
N LYS A 132 -22.04 -1.32 17.50
CA LYS A 132 -22.43 -0.54 18.68
C LYS A 132 -21.73 -1.05 19.94
N GLN A 133 -21.77 -2.36 20.19
CA GLN A 133 -21.11 -2.99 21.34
C GLN A 133 -19.58 -2.82 21.27
N ARG A 134 -18.98 -3.04 20.10
CA ARG A 134 -17.52 -2.92 19.90
C ARG A 134 -17.00 -1.49 20.09
N ILE A 135 -17.78 -0.49 19.69
CA ILE A 135 -17.43 0.92 19.92
C ILE A 135 -17.60 1.27 21.39
N ALA A 136 -18.67 0.78 22.04
CA ALA A 136 -18.93 1.04 23.45
C ALA A 136 -17.81 0.52 24.36
N THR A 137 -17.19 -0.62 24.05
CA THR A 137 -16.07 -1.16 24.84
C THR A 137 -14.76 -0.41 24.66
N ARG A 138 -14.60 0.37 23.57
CA ARG A 138 -13.38 1.15 23.29
C ARG A 138 -13.42 2.57 23.83
N LEU A 139 -14.61 3.11 24.05
CA LEU A 139 -14.79 4.48 24.50
C LEU A 139 -14.61 4.59 26.02
N PRO A 140 -13.79 5.53 26.52
CA PRO A 140 -13.69 5.83 27.94
C PRO A 140 -15.05 6.20 28.54
N SER A 141 -15.23 5.94 29.84
CA SER A 141 -16.45 6.34 30.55
C SER A 141 -16.66 7.85 30.58
N ILE A 142 -15.63 8.69 30.42
CA ILE A 142 -15.80 10.15 30.31
C ILE A 142 -16.38 10.60 28.95
N CYS A 143 -16.32 9.70 27.96
CA CYS A 143 -16.97 9.87 26.66
C CYS A 143 -18.48 9.57 26.68
N THR A 144 -19.04 9.28 27.86
CA THR A 144 -20.45 8.93 28.10
C THR A 144 -21.46 10.04 27.86
N GLY A 145 -21.05 11.24 27.43
CA GLY A 145 -21.96 12.20 26.78
C GLY A 145 -22.58 11.62 25.49
N LEU A 146 -21.89 10.66 24.86
CA LEU A 146 -22.50 9.60 24.06
C LEU A 146 -22.79 8.44 25.02
N THR A 147 -23.94 8.44 25.70
CA THR A 147 -24.42 7.17 26.25
C THR A 147 -24.68 6.29 25.03
N LEU A 148 -23.73 5.43 24.64
CA LEU A 148 -23.96 4.50 23.53
C LEU A 148 -25.19 3.63 23.81
N ALA A 149 -25.65 3.51 25.05
CA ALA A 149 -26.99 3.02 25.37
C ALA A 149 -28.10 3.67 24.49
N GLY A 150 -28.09 5.00 24.33
CA GLY A 150 -29.03 5.78 23.51
C GLY A 150 -28.71 5.88 22.01
N VAL A 151 -27.55 5.38 21.55
CA VAL A 151 -27.22 5.38 20.12
C VAL A 151 -28.14 4.40 19.38
N THR A 152 -29.08 4.94 18.61
CA THR A 152 -29.93 4.17 17.70
C THR A 152 -29.16 3.89 16.40
N PRO A 153 -29.06 2.63 15.95
CA PRO A 153 -28.50 2.32 14.64
C PRO A 153 -29.17 3.13 13.53
N GLY A 154 -28.39 3.54 12.54
CA GLY A 154 -28.85 4.35 11.39
C GLY A 154 -29.10 5.83 11.69
N LYS A 155 -29.02 6.28 12.96
CA LYS A 155 -29.11 7.72 13.30
C LYS A 155 -27.72 8.35 13.45
N PRO A 156 -27.50 9.57 12.94
CA PRO A 156 -26.25 10.28 13.13
C PRO A 156 -26.13 10.81 14.56
N HIS A 157 -24.96 10.62 15.15
CA HIS A 157 -24.57 11.13 16.46
C HIS A 157 -23.35 12.03 16.30
N GLU A 158 -23.40 13.22 16.87
CA GLU A 158 -22.30 14.17 16.75
C GLU A 158 -21.16 13.81 17.71
N LEU A 159 -19.96 13.65 17.17
CA LEU A 159 -18.74 13.38 17.94
C LEU A 159 -17.95 14.67 18.24
N TYR A 160 -18.11 15.67 17.37
CA TYR A 160 -17.41 16.94 17.45
C TYR A 160 -18.16 18.02 16.67
N ASN A 161 -18.25 19.21 17.24
CA ASN A 161 -18.42 20.44 16.49
C ASN A 161 -17.65 21.60 17.15
N THR A 162 -17.33 22.64 16.37
CA THR A 162 -16.54 23.80 16.82
C THR A 162 -17.10 24.53 18.05
N ARG A 163 -18.41 24.53 18.25
CA ARG A 163 -19.13 25.14 19.38
C ARG A 163 -19.15 24.26 20.63
N ALA A 164 -19.23 22.93 20.47
CA ALA A 164 -19.39 21.98 21.57
C ALA A 164 -18.05 21.37 22.07
N GLY A 165 -16.96 21.54 21.31
CA GLY A 165 -15.64 21.02 21.68
C GLY A 165 -15.42 19.55 21.31
N ARG A 166 -14.24 19.03 21.68
CA ARG A 166 -13.75 17.68 21.33
C ARG A 166 -14.01 16.69 22.47
N GLY A 167 -15.13 15.96 22.43
CA GLY A 167 -15.41 14.95 23.46
C GLY A 167 -14.57 13.68 23.29
N CYS A 168 -14.57 13.07 22.08
CA CYS A 168 -14.27 11.62 21.98
C CYS A 168 -13.52 11.16 20.74
N LEU A 169 -13.06 12.07 19.88
CA LEU A 169 -12.40 11.70 18.62
C LEU A 169 -11.14 10.85 18.86
N ALA A 170 -10.28 11.27 19.79
CA ALA A 170 -9.04 10.55 20.08
C ALA A 170 -9.27 9.12 20.59
N ALA A 171 -10.31 8.90 21.41
CA ALA A 171 -10.67 7.58 21.92
C ALA A 171 -11.13 6.61 20.81
N LEU A 172 -11.66 7.13 19.70
CA LEU A 172 -11.99 6.34 18.52
C LEU A 172 -10.79 6.14 17.58
N GLY A 173 -9.60 6.64 17.94
CA GLY A 173 -8.45 6.68 17.05
C GLY A 173 -8.69 7.56 15.82
N PHE A 174 -9.68 8.46 15.89
CA PHE A 174 -10.03 9.31 14.78
C PHE A 174 -8.90 10.30 14.49
N THR A 175 -8.54 10.37 13.22
CA THR A 175 -7.57 11.31 12.69
C THR A 175 -7.95 11.68 11.26
N MET A 176 -7.53 12.87 10.83
CA MET A 176 -7.55 13.31 9.43
C MET A 176 -6.14 13.75 9.01
N MET A 177 -5.09 13.23 9.66
CA MET A 177 -3.70 13.57 9.35
C MET A 177 -3.33 13.25 7.89
N GLU A 178 -4.04 12.32 7.23
CA GLU A 178 -3.84 12.05 5.80
C GLU A 178 -4.06 13.27 4.91
N MET A 179 -4.85 14.25 5.36
CA MET A 179 -5.08 15.52 4.65
C MET A 179 -3.87 16.46 4.73
N GLY A 180 -2.85 16.13 5.52
CA GLY A 180 -1.62 16.92 5.66
C GLY A 180 -0.67 16.80 4.47
N LEU A 181 -0.81 15.74 3.67
CA LEU A 181 0.05 15.45 2.53
C LEU A 181 -0.81 15.03 1.33
N ILE A 182 -0.81 15.85 0.28
CA ILE A 182 -1.75 15.73 -0.83
C ILE A 182 -1.01 15.73 -2.16
N ARG A 183 -1.41 14.85 -3.07
CA ARG A 183 -0.97 14.85 -4.46
C ARG A 183 -2.12 14.44 -5.36
N VAL A 184 -2.27 15.12 -6.49
CA VAL A 184 -3.20 14.70 -7.56
C VAL A 184 -2.39 14.32 -8.78
N GLU A 185 -2.56 13.09 -9.24
CA GLU A 185 -1.98 12.62 -10.48
C GLU A 185 -3.05 12.63 -11.57
N THR A 186 -2.75 13.28 -12.69
CA THR A 186 -3.58 13.25 -13.89
C THR A 186 -2.83 12.48 -14.97
N GLN A 187 -3.38 11.32 -15.31
CA GLN A 187 -2.92 10.46 -16.38
C GLN A 187 -3.61 10.86 -17.68
N HIS A 188 -2.83 10.97 -18.76
CA HIS A 188 -3.29 11.25 -20.10
C HIS A 188 -2.94 10.04 -20.99
N PRO A 189 -3.78 8.99 -21.00
CA PRO A 189 -3.59 7.86 -21.91
C PRO A 189 -3.66 8.32 -23.37
N SER A 190 -2.88 7.69 -24.25
CA SER A 190 -2.90 7.99 -25.69
C SER A 190 -4.28 7.78 -26.34
N HIS A 191 -5.07 6.87 -25.78
CA HIS A 191 -6.45 6.60 -26.19
C HIS A 191 -7.36 6.56 -24.95
N GLY A 192 -8.33 7.48 -24.88
CA GLY A 192 -9.33 7.53 -23.80
C GLY A 192 -9.45 8.90 -23.12
N GLY A 193 -10.30 8.97 -22.10
CA GLY A 193 -10.44 10.15 -21.25
C GLY A 193 -9.29 10.27 -20.24
N LYS A 194 -9.11 11.47 -19.68
CA LYS A 194 -8.18 11.69 -18.56
C LYS A 194 -8.60 10.87 -17.34
N VAL A 195 -7.63 10.33 -16.62
CA VAL A 195 -7.83 9.64 -15.35
C VAL A 195 -7.15 10.45 -14.25
N GLN A 196 -7.85 10.70 -13.16
CA GLN A 196 -7.34 11.48 -12.03
C GLN A 196 -7.41 10.68 -10.75
N GLU A 197 -6.31 10.70 -10.01
CA GLU A 197 -6.15 10.04 -8.73
C GLU A 197 -5.68 11.03 -7.68
N LEU A 198 -6.31 11.00 -6.51
CA LEU A 198 -5.96 11.77 -5.34
C LEU A 198 -5.24 10.85 -4.34
N LEU A 199 -3.97 11.13 -4.11
CA LEU A 199 -3.16 10.50 -3.10
C LEU A 199 -3.18 11.34 -1.83
N LEU A 200 -3.56 10.71 -0.73
CA LEU A 200 -3.55 11.29 0.62
C LEU A 200 -2.49 10.59 1.46
N GLY A 201 -1.94 11.31 2.43
CA GLY A 201 -0.86 10.83 3.29
C GLY A 201 -1.16 9.49 3.95
N ASP A 202 -0.14 8.65 4.11
CA ASP A 202 -0.20 7.37 4.82
C ASP A 202 -0.70 7.51 6.28
N VAL A 203 -1.21 6.41 6.82
CA VAL A 203 -1.58 6.30 8.23
C VAL A 203 -0.58 5.41 8.94
N HIS A 204 -0.23 5.75 10.18
CA HIS A 204 0.72 4.94 10.94
C HIS A 204 0.21 3.50 11.13
N THR A 205 1.13 2.53 10.99
CA THR A 205 0.82 1.10 11.11
C THR A 205 0.45 0.69 12.54
N ASP A 206 1.11 1.29 13.53
CA ASP A 206 0.65 1.26 14.93
C ASP A 206 -0.50 2.26 15.15
N TRP A 207 -1.64 1.74 15.58
CA TRP A 207 -2.86 2.50 15.87
C TRP A 207 -2.65 3.61 16.90
N THR A 208 -1.80 3.38 17.91
CA THR A 208 -1.56 4.34 19.02
C THR A 208 -0.84 5.61 18.57
N GLN A 209 -0.12 5.55 17.44
CA GLN A 209 0.69 6.64 16.92
C GLN A 209 -0.05 7.50 15.89
N ARG A 210 -1.23 7.09 15.44
CA ARG A 210 -1.93 7.70 14.29
C ARG A 210 -2.33 9.15 14.47
N THR A 211 -2.65 9.56 15.69
CA THR A 211 -3.09 10.92 15.99
C THR A 211 -1.95 11.94 15.94
N GLN A 212 -0.71 11.46 16.07
CA GLN A 212 0.51 12.28 16.03
C GLN A 212 1.41 12.01 14.81
N HIS A 213 1.03 11.04 13.97
CA HIS A 213 1.78 10.68 12.77
C HIS A 213 1.81 11.83 11.77
N ARG A 214 3.00 12.14 11.26
CA ARG A 214 3.18 13.00 10.10
C ARG A 214 3.37 12.09 8.88
N PRO A 215 2.45 12.12 7.91
CA PRO A 215 2.59 11.30 6.71
C PRO A 215 3.86 11.61 5.92
N THR A 216 4.48 10.56 5.39
CA THR A 216 5.65 10.63 4.50
C THR A 216 5.51 9.76 3.25
N GLY A 217 4.49 8.90 3.22
CA GLY A 217 4.03 8.15 2.05
C GLY A 217 2.58 8.44 1.74
N TYR A 218 1.97 7.57 0.92
CA TYR A 218 0.57 7.69 0.53
C TYR A 218 -0.19 6.40 0.82
N GLN A 219 -1.48 6.56 1.10
CA GLN A 219 -2.45 5.46 1.07
C GLN A 219 -2.79 5.08 -0.37
N GLU A 220 -3.61 4.04 -0.53
CA GLU A 220 -4.25 3.72 -1.80
C GLU A 220 -4.95 4.97 -2.38
N PRO A 221 -4.74 5.28 -3.67
CA PRO A 221 -5.31 6.48 -4.28
C PRO A 221 -6.83 6.44 -4.32
N LEU A 222 -7.45 7.60 -4.11
CA LEU A 222 -8.85 7.84 -4.43
C LEU A 222 -9.00 8.17 -5.92
N GLN A 223 -9.97 7.60 -6.60
CA GLN A 223 -10.27 7.92 -7.99
C GLN A 223 -11.27 9.08 -8.08
N ASN A 224 -11.07 10.00 -9.04
CA ASN A 224 -12.05 11.05 -9.29
C ASN A 224 -13.36 10.44 -9.81
N ALA A 225 -14.49 10.76 -9.18
CA ALA A 225 -15.79 10.19 -9.52
C ALA A 225 -16.20 10.44 -10.99
N MET A 226 -15.67 11.49 -11.63
CA MET A 226 -15.96 11.84 -13.02
C MET A 226 -14.81 11.51 -13.98
N ASN A 227 -13.56 11.48 -13.51
CA ASN A 227 -12.37 11.21 -14.30
C ASN A 227 -11.64 9.97 -13.77
N HIS A 228 -12.22 8.78 -13.95
CA HIS A 228 -11.65 7.51 -13.48
C HIS A 228 -11.57 6.47 -14.60
N ILE A 229 -10.96 5.33 -14.29
CA ILE A 229 -10.85 4.21 -15.22
C ILE A 229 -12.24 3.57 -15.38
N HIS A 230 -12.79 3.63 -16.60
CA HIS A 230 -14.08 3.04 -16.91
C HIS A 230 -13.95 1.62 -17.51
N PRO A 231 -14.86 0.70 -17.16
CA PRO A 231 -15.94 0.83 -16.17
C PRO A 231 -15.45 0.64 -14.72
N CYS A 232 -15.96 1.43 -13.76
CA CYS A 232 -15.77 1.20 -12.31
C CYS A 232 -17.12 1.08 -11.57
N PRO A 233 -17.71 -0.13 -11.48
CA PRO A 233 -18.97 -0.34 -10.78
C PRO A 233 -18.92 0.04 -9.28
N VAL A 234 -17.79 -0.22 -8.62
CA VAL A 234 -17.58 0.10 -7.19
C VAL A 234 -17.57 1.61 -6.97
N CYS A 235 -16.92 2.37 -7.85
CA CYS A 235 -16.85 3.83 -7.76
C CYS A 235 -18.24 4.47 -7.74
N ALA A 236 -19.17 3.95 -8.56
CA ALA A 236 -20.55 4.44 -8.59
C ALA A 236 -21.32 4.15 -7.28
N LEU A 237 -21.09 2.98 -6.67
CA LEU A 237 -21.70 2.63 -5.37
C LEU A 237 -21.18 3.55 -4.25
N VAL A 238 -19.86 3.76 -4.20
CA VAL A 238 -19.21 4.61 -3.19
C VAL A 238 -19.56 6.08 -3.40
N TYR A 239 -19.67 6.53 -4.65
CA TYR A 239 -20.08 7.91 -4.96
C TYR A 239 -21.51 8.21 -4.52
N ARG A 240 -22.43 7.25 -4.66
CA ARG A 240 -23.86 7.41 -4.32
C ARG A 240 -24.18 7.14 -2.86
N SER A 241 -23.19 6.80 -2.04
CA SER A 241 -23.41 6.48 -0.64
C SER A 241 -23.77 7.72 0.19
N SER A 242 -24.27 7.46 1.40
CA SER A 242 -24.50 8.49 2.42
C SER A 242 -24.11 7.91 3.77
N GLU A 243 -23.95 8.75 4.79
CA GLU A 243 -23.60 8.30 6.14
C GLU A 243 -24.57 7.25 6.70
N GLN A 244 -25.87 7.30 6.34
CA GLN A 244 -26.88 6.32 6.73
C GLN A 244 -26.96 5.12 5.77
N ARG A 245 -26.46 5.25 4.54
CA ARG A 245 -26.50 4.20 3.51
C ARG A 245 -25.08 3.94 3.00
N PRO A 246 -24.24 3.26 3.79
CA PRO A 246 -22.93 2.82 3.34
C PRO A 246 -23.07 1.87 2.14
N PRO A 247 -22.11 1.89 1.20
CA PRO A 247 -22.18 1.01 0.04
C PRO A 247 -21.89 -0.43 0.48
N VAL A 248 -22.73 -1.38 0.05
CA VAL A 248 -22.46 -2.81 0.20
C VAL A 248 -21.83 -3.29 -1.08
N LEU A 249 -20.57 -3.73 -1.03
CA LEU A 249 -19.84 -4.13 -2.22
C LEU A 249 -20.12 -5.59 -2.57
N PRO A 250 -20.15 -5.94 -3.87
CA PRO A 250 -20.33 -7.33 -4.29
C PRO A 250 -19.14 -8.17 -3.83
N ARG A 251 -19.43 -9.37 -3.32
CA ARG A 251 -18.39 -10.35 -2.98
C ARG A 251 -17.52 -10.63 -4.20
N ARG A 252 -16.21 -10.47 -4.03
CA ARG A 252 -15.23 -10.98 -4.98
C ARG A 252 -14.94 -12.43 -4.64
N PRO A 253 -14.97 -13.35 -5.60
CA PRO A 253 -14.56 -14.72 -5.34
C PRO A 253 -13.10 -14.70 -4.88
N ALA A 254 -12.80 -15.46 -3.83
CA ALA A 254 -11.42 -15.65 -3.40
C ALA A 254 -10.67 -16.36 -4.54
N SER A 255 -9.64 -15.72 -5.08
CA SER A 255 -8.74 -16.38 -6.00
C SER A 255 -7.85 -17.33 -5.21
N ALA A 256 -7.58 -18.52 -5.75
CA ALA A 256 -6.48 -19.32 -5.25
C ALA A 256 -5.19 -18.50 -5.35
N LEU A 257 -4.36 -18.56 -4.32
CA LEU A 257 -3.07 -17.88 -4.33
C LEU A 257 -2.16 -18.60 -5.31
N TYR A 258 -1.74 -17.88 -6.35
CA TYR A 258 -0.78 -18.36 -7.35
C TYR A 258 0.31 -17.32 -7.50
N LEU A 259 1.53 -17.67 -7.07
CA LEU A 259 2.67 -16.74 -7.06
C LEU A 259 3.56 -16.86 -8.29
N ALA A 260 3.46 -17.94 -9.04
CA ALA A 260 4.42 -18.24 -10.11
C ALA A 260 4.53 -17.10 -11.12
N GLY A 261 5.76 -16.85 -11.56
CA GLY A 261 6.06 -15.84 -12.56
C GLY A 261 6.59 -14.55 -11.96
N ARG A 262 6.60 -13.52 -12.82
CA ARG A 262 7.21 -12.22 -12.56
C ARG A 262 6.14 -11.16 -12.31
N TRP A 263 6.24 -10.45 -11.20
CA TRP A 263 5.34 -9.42 -10.75
C TRP A 263 6.06 -8.08 -10.73
N VAL A 264 5.44 -7.02 -11.24
CA VAL A 264 6.07 -5.69 -11.31
C VAL A 264 5.15 -4.61 -10.75
N SER A 265 5.75 -3.57 -10.15
CA SER A 265 5.02 -2.37 -9.74
C SER A 265 4.32 -1.73 -10.93
N GLN A 266 3.07 -1.32 -10.73
CA GLN A 266 2.28 -0.60 -11.74
C GLN A 266 2.62 0.90 -11.81
N ARG A 267 3.28 1.43 -10.77
CA ARG A 267 3.64 2.85 -10.62
C ARG A 267 4.92 3.02 -9.81
N CYS A 268 5.44 4.24 -9.82
CA CYS A 268 6.44 4.68 -8.86
C CYS A 268 5.80 4.70 -7.47
N GLU A 269 6.33 3.91 -6.55
CA GLU A 269 5.79 3.75 -5.20
C GLU A 269 6.49 4.71 -4.24
N THR A 270 5.76 5.36 -3.35
CA THR A 270 6.34 6.18 -2.28
C THR A 270 6.38 5.38 -0.99
N ARG A 271 7.52 5.37 -0.29
CA ARG A 271 7.66 4.71 1.02
C ARG A 271 8.00 5.69 2.13
N PRO A 272 7.54 5.41 3.37
CA PRO A 272 8.11 6.04 4.55
C PRO A 272 9.63 5.79 4.59
N ASN A 273 10.41 6.84 4.87
CA ASN A 273 11.88 6.82 5.04
C ASN A 273 12.74 6.41 3.82
N VAL A 274 12.15 5.83 2.78
CA VAL A 274 12.84 5.46 1.53
C VAL A 274 12.15 6.18 0.38
N LEU A 275 12.80 7.21 -0.14
CA LEU A 275 12.23 8.05 -1.18
C LEU A 275 12.20 7.23 -2.48
N PHE A 276 10.98 6.95 -2.96
CA PHE A 276 10.59 6.38 -4.26
C PHE A 276 11.23 5.07 -4.73
N LEU A 277 10.41 4.07 -5.04
CA LEU A 277 10.89 2.81 -5.60
C LEU A 277 9.95 2.13 -6.58
N THR A 278 10.49 1.17 -7.33
CA THR A 278 9.73 0.16 -8.08
C THR A 278 10.20 -1.23 -7.70
N ARG A 279 9.28 -2.19 -7.61
CA ARG A 279 9.51 -3.59 -7.27
C ARG A 279 9.31 -4.48 -8.49
N ASP A 280 10.07 -5.54 -8.54
CA ASP A 280 10.07 -6.54 -9.61
C ASP A 280 10.45 -7.88 -9.01
N PHE A 281 9.46 -8.74 -8.78
CA PHE A 281 9.58 -9.98 -8.02
C PHE A 281 9.33 -11.18 -8.91
N THR A 282 10.19 -12.18 -8.82
CA THR A 282 10.04 -13.46 -9.50
C THR A 282 9.90 -14.54 -8.45
N PHE A 283 8.87 -15.37 -8.58
CA PHE A 283 8.66 -16.53 -7.71
C PHE A 283 8.77 -17.82 -8.51
N ASP A 284 9.49 -18.78 -7.95
CA ASP A 284 9.58 -20.15 -8.41
C ASP A 284 8.91 -21.07 -7.36
N PRO A 285 7.68 -21.53 -7.63
CA PRO A 285 6.96 -22.44 -6.73
C PRO A 285 7.57 -23.83 -6.62
N GLU A 286 8.30 -24.32 -7.61
CA GLU A 286 8.91 -25.65 -7.59
C GLU A 286 10.08 -25.68 -6.61
N GLN A 287 10.88 -24.61 -6.62
CA GLN A 287 12.03 -24.47 -5.73
C GLN A 287 11.68 -23.78 -4.40
N HIS A 288 10.44 -23.32 -4.23
CA HIS A 288 10.04 -22.44 -3.14
C HIS A 288 11.00 -21.25 -2.97
N SER A 289 11.49 -20.72 -4.09
CA SER A 289 12.49 -19.67 -4.15
C SER A 289 11.90 -18.39 -4.71
N TRP A 290 12.48 -17.26 -4.33
CA TRP A 290 12.05 -15.96 -4.80
C TRP A 290 13.25 -15.06 -5.03
N GLU A 291 13.07 -14.13 -5.95
CA GLU A 291 13.98 -13.03 -6.20
C GLU A 291 13.18 -11.74 -6.25
N GLY A 292 13.71 -10.67 -5.67
CA GLY A 292 13.11 -9.35 -5.73
C GLY A 292 14.13 -8.28 -6.04
N VAL A 293 13.82 -7.48 -7.06
CA VAL A 293 14.58 -6.30 -7.46
C VAL A 293 13.84 -5.05 -7.02
N TYR A 294 14.49 -4.25 -6.17
CA TYR A 294 14.01 -2.96 -5.70
C TYR A 294 14.89 -1.86 -6.30
N ARG A 295 14.32 -1.09 -7.24
CA ARG A 295 15.01 0.06 -7.85
C ARG A 295 14.56 1.31 -7.11
N HIS A 296 15.52 2.06 -6.58
CA HIS A 296 15.28 3.26 -5.78
C HIS A 296 15.54 4.52 -6.61
N TYR A 297 14.81 5.60 -6.32
CA TYR A 297 14.85 6.81 -7.12
C TYR A 297 14.82 8.07 -6.25
N SER A 298 15.35 9.18 -6.75
CA SER A 298 15.36 10.45 -6.01
C SER A 298 14.11 11.30 -6.21
N ASP A 299 13.21 10.86 -7.11
CA ASP A 299 12.09 11.62 -7.62
C ASP A 299 10.79 10.78 -7.74
N PRO A 300 9.60 11.42 -7.65
CA PRO A 300 8.30 10.75 -7.62
C PRO A 300 7.84 10.17 -8.97
N THR A 301 8.58 10.43 -10.05
CA THR A 301 8.34 9.84 -11.37
C THR A 301 9.26 8.64 -11.64
N CYS A 302 10.13 8.28 -10.68
CA CYS A 302 11.09 7.20 -10.81
C CYS A 302 11.99 7.36 -12.05
N SER A 303 12.43 8.59 -12.32
CA SER A 303 13.26 8.93 -13.50
C SER A 303 14.77 8.96 -13.21
N GLN A 304 15.14 9.27 -11.96
CA GLN A 304 16.51 9.45 -11.48
C GLN A 304 16.86 8.32 -10.51
N PRO A 305 17.51 7.23 -10.99
CA PRO A 305 17.85 6.09 -10.15
C PRO A 305 18.95 6.44 -9.15
N THR A 306 18.87 5.89 -7.93
CA THR A 306 19.88 6.09 -6.87
C THR A 306 20.66 4.80 -6.61
N PHE A 307 19.98 3.70 -6.34
CA PHE A 307 20.57 2.37 -6.22
C PHE A 307 19.54 1.27 -6.48
N THR A 308 20.03 0.08 -6.80
CA THR A 308 19.19 -1.12 -6.97
C THR A 308 19.59 -2.16 -5.93
N LEU A 309 18.61 -2.73 -5.24
CA LEU A 309 18.77 -3.91 -4.39
C LEU A 309 18.22 -5.12 -5.12
N ARG A 310 19.00 -6.20 -5.18
CA ARG A 310 18.55 -7.51 -5.67
C ARG A 310 18.64 -8.50 -4.51
N ALA A 311 17.49 -8.88 -3.97
CA ALA A 311 17.38 -9.80 -2.85
C ALA A 311 16.88 -11.16 -3.35
N SER A 312 17.37 -12.25 -2.76
CA SER A 312 16.86 -13.58 -3.06
C SER A 312 16.88 -14.50 -1.84
N GLY A 313 16.08 -15.56 -1.93
CA GLY A 313 16.06 -16.63 -0.95
C GLY A 313 14.89 -17.57 -1.15
N HIS A 314 14.33 -18.04 -0.03
CA HIS A 314 13.28 -19.06 -0.03
C HIS A 314 12.06 -18.57 0.72
N TYR A 315 10.89 -19.11 0.40
CA TYR A 315 9.66 -18.79 1.09
C TYR A 315 8.93 -20.07 1.53
N ALA A 316 8.19 -19.96 2.63
CA ALA A 316 7.27 -21.00 3.09
C ALA A 316 5.87 -20.41 3.21
N GLN A 317 4.91 -21.08 2.58
CA GLN A 317 3.50 -20.77 2.73
C GLN A 317 3.01 -21.27 4.09
N GLY A 318 2.30 -20.40 4.81
CA GLY A 318 1.63 -20.71 6.07
C GLY A 318 0.12 -20.88 5.90
N ASN A 319 -0.59 -20.68 7.01
CA ASN A 319 -2.05 -20.79 7.05
C ASN A 319 -2.74 -19.60 6.37
N PRO A 320 -4.02 -19.75 5.98
CA PRO A 320 -4.88 -18.60 5.71
C PRO A 320 -4.86 -17.61 6.88
N SER A 321 -4.87 -16.32 6.56
CA SER A 321 -4.79 -15.28 7.58
C SER A 321 -6.07 -15.23 8.42
N ALA A 322 -5.92 -15.26 9.73
CA ALA A 322 -7.04 -15.08 10.66
C ALA A 322 -7.56 -13.63 10.68
N LYS A 323 -6.78 -12.66 10.16
CA LYS A 323 -7.10 -11.23 10.22
C LYS A 323 -7.77 -10.71 8.94
N ILE A 324 -7.41 -11.26 7.78
CA ILE A 324 -7.85 -10.76 6.48
C ILE A 324 -8.30 -11.94 5.61
N SER A 325 -9.57 -11.94 5.23
CA SER A 325 -10.13 -12.98 4.36
C SER A 325 -9.42 -13.00 2.99
N ALA A 326 -9.21 -14.21 2.46
CA ALA A 326 -8.51 -14.50 1.21
C ALA A 326 -7.03 -14.09 1.18
N ALA A 327 -6.42 -13.75 2.33
CA ALA A 327 -4.99 -13.57 2.45
C ALA A 327 -4.34 -14.79 3.11
N THR A 328 -3.05 -14.98 2.87
CA THR A 328 -2.26 -16.11 3.38
C THR A 328 -0.98 -15.61 4.02
N ASP A 329 -0.64 -16.21 5.15
CA ASP A 329 0.58 -15.90 5.88
C ASP A 329 1.79 -16.56 5.17
N PHE A 330 2.90 -15.83 5.02
CA PHE A 330 4.14 -16.37 4.47
C PHE A 330 5.34 -16.11 5.37
N VAL A 331 6.38 -16.91 5.24
CA VAL A 331 7.69 -16.61 5.83
C VAL A 331 8.73 -16.60 4.73
N PHE A 332 9.33 -15.45 4.49
CA PHE A 332 10.43 -15.27 3.55
C PHE A 332 11.73 -15.36 4.32
N LYS A 333 12.66 -16.18 3.85
CA LYS A 333 14.05 -16.19 4.31
C LYS A 333 14.87 -15.52 3.23
N VAL A 334 15.45 -14.37 3.56
CA VAL A 334 16.38 -13.67 2.68
C VAL A 334 17.78 -14.18 2.98
N THR A 335 18.45 -14.69 1.94
CA THR A 335 19.77 -15.34 2.09
C THR A 335 20.86 -14.60 1.36
N ALA A 336 20.54 -13.90 0.28
CA ALA A 336 21.50 -13.11 -0.48
C ALA A 336 20.91 -11.75 -0.83
N VAL A 337 21.75 -10.72 -0.79
CA VAL A 337 21.43 -9.39 -1.31
C VAL A 337 22.63 -8.85 -2.05
N LYS A 338 22.36 -8.35 -3.24
CA LYS A 338 23.32 -7.58 -4.03
C LYS A 338 22.83 -6.16 -4.20
N VAL A 339 23.76 -5.23 -4.32
CA VAL A 339 23.46 -3.81 -4.48
C VAL A 339 24.27 -3.24 -5.64
N THR A 340 23.62 -2.41 -6.44
CA THR A 340 24.26 -1.61 -7.48
C THR A 340 24.01 -0.15 -7.17
N ALA A 341 25.06 0.64 -6.94
CA ALA A 341 24.95 2.09 -6.83
C ALA A 341 24.75 2.67 -8.24
N ALA A 342 23.67 3.44 -8.48
CA ALA A 342 23.44 4.04 -9.80
C ALA A 342 24.34 5.27 -10.02
N GLU A 343 24.66 6.01 -8.95
CA GLU A 343 25.43 7.24 -9.01
C GLU A 343 26.71 7.17 -8.17
N GLN A 344 27.70 7.98 -8.57
CA GLN A 344 28.97 8.12 -7.84
C GLN A 344 28.78 8.67 -6.42
N SER A 345 27.74 9.49 -6.20
CA SER A 345 27.36 10.02 -4.88
C SER A 345 27.05 8.90 -3.89
N ILE A 346 26.26 7.92 -4.33
CA ILE A 346 25.89 6.74 -3.56
C ILE A 346 27.08 5.79 -3.38
N ALA A 347 27.87 5.57 -4.44
CA ALA A 347 29.09 4.76 -4.32
C ALA A 347 30.07 5.33 -3.28
N LYS A 348 30.27 6.66 -3.26
CA LYS A 348 31.07 7.35 -2.23
C LYS A 348 30.51 7.16 -0.83
N LEU A 349 29.19 7.25 -0.67
CA LEU A 349 28.52 7.02 0.61
C LEU A 349 28.74 5.57 1.11
N LEU A 350 28.63 4.58 0.22
CA LEU A 350 28.85 3.17 0.56
C LEU A 350 30.32 2.88 0.88
N ASN A 351 31.27 3.52 0.18
CA ASN A 351 32.70 3.42 0.49
C ASN A 351 33.08 4.05 1.84
N ALA A 352 32.24 4.94 2.41
CA ALA A 352 32.46 5.50 3.75
C ALA A 352 32.06 4.55 4.89
N THR A 353 31.48 3.38 4.57
CA THR A 353 31.13 2.38 5.57
C THR A 353 32.37 1.69 6.15
N ARG A 354 32.24 1.15 7.37
CA ARG A 354 33.33 0.41 8.01
C ARG A 354 33.68 -0.83 7.19
N PRO A 355 34.98 -1.20 7.07
CA PRO A 355 35.39 -2.39 6.34
C PRO A 355 34.65 -3.65 6.81
N GLY A 356 34.19 -4.47 5.86
CA GLY A 356 33.47 -5.70 6.13
C GLY A 356 32.03 -5.53 6.65
N LYS A 357 31.45 -4.33 6.54
CA LYS A 357 30.06 -4.05 7.00
C LYS A 357 29.06 -3.72 5.90
N CYS A 358 29.50 -3.59 4.64
CA CYS A 358 28.63 -3.29 3.51
C CYS A 358 29.36 -3.61 2.19
N GLY A 359 29.49 -4.88 1.86
CA GLY A 359 30.24 -5.33 0.68
C GLY A 359 31.76 -5.16 0.83
N ARG A 360 32.47 -5.24 -0.28
CA ARG A 360 33.94 -5.13 -0.30
C ARG A 360 34.35 -3.67 -0.09
N ALA A 361 35.18 -3.45 0.91
CA ALA A 361 35.61 -2.12 1.33
C ALA A 361 36.38 -1.41 0.20
N GLY A 362 36.01 -0.16 -0.07
CA GLY A 362 36.70 0.71 -1.04
C GLY A 362 36.47 0.37 -2.52
N SER A 363 35.66 -0.64 -2.84
CA SER A 363 35.42 -1.07 -4.23
C SER A 363 34.04 -0.66 -4.76
N TRP A 364 33.29 0.18 -4.06
CA TRP A 364 32.00 0.66 -4.58
C TRP A 364 32.24 1.62 -5.74
N GLU A 365 31.65 1.28 -6.88
CA GLU A 365 31.69 2.05 -8.12
C GLU A 365 30.28 2.18 -8.69
N ALA A 366 30.00 3.28 -9.37
CA ALA A 366 28.70 3.48 -10.01
C ALA A 366 28.50 2.43 -11.12
N GLY A 367 27.31 1.83 -11.17
CA GLY A 367 26.94 0.79 -12.14
C GLY A 367 27.49 -0.61 -11.85
N VAL A 368 28.35 -0.77 -10.82
CA VAL A 368 28.94 -2.07 -10.48
C VAL A 368 28.15 -2.72 -9.33
N GLU A 369 27.70 -3.95 -9.55
CA GLU A 369 27.01 -4.76 -8.54
C GLU A 369 28.01 -5.33 -7.53
N GLN A 370 27.67 -5.27 -6.24
CA GLN A 370 28.38 -5.98 -5.18
C GLN A 370 27.46 -6.85 -4.34
N ASP A 371 27.99 -7.97 -3.88
CA ASP A 371 27.33 -8.90 -2.97
C ASP A 371 27.55 -8.49 -1.51
N LEU A 372 26.45 -8.37 -0.75
CA LEU A 372 26.46 -8.08 0.68
C LEU A 372 26.44 -9.34 1.55
N THR A 373 26.28 -10.51 0.95
CA THR A 373 26.21 -11.80 1.67
C THR A 373 27.46 -12.06 2.51
N PRO A 374 28.70 -11.85 2.01
CA PRO A 374 29.91 -12.06 2.80
C PRO A 374 30.07 -11.10 3.99
N THR A 375 29.36 -9.97 3.97
CA THR A 375 29.38 -8.96 5.06
C THR A 375 28.16 -9.03 5.96
N GLU A 376 27.33 -10.07 5.83
CA GLU A 376 26.09 -10.25 6.60
C GLU A 376 25.10 -9.07 6.45
N GLY A 377 25.13 -8.42 5.28
CA GLY A 377 24.28 -7.28 4.95
C GLY A 377 25.00 -5.93 4.94
N CYS A 378 24.22 -4.86 5.13
CA CYS A 378 24.66 -3.47 5.15
C CYS A 378 23.75 -2.62 6.04
N ALA A 379 24.23 -2.28 7.25
CA ALA A 379 23.45 -1.53 8.24
C ALA A 379 23.05 -0.12 7.75
N LEU A 380 23.90 0.52 6.93
CA LEU A 380 23.61 1.82 6.34
C LEU A 380 22.35 1.79 5.44
N LEU A 381 22.11 0.66 4.78
CA LEU A 381 20.94 0.42 3.94
C LEU A 381 19.80 -0.29 4.69
N GLY A 382 19.94 -0.51 6.01
CA GLY A 382 18.97 -1.25 6.81
C GLY A 382 18.90 -2.75 6.49
N ILE A 383 19.93 -3.32 5.85
CA ILE A 383 19.96 -4.72 5.41
C ILE A 383 20.75 -5.55 6.41
N LYS A 384 20.17 -6.66 6.85
CA LYS A 384 20.82 -7.66 7.71
C LYS A 384 20.62 -9.03 7.09
N LEU A 385 21.67 -9.84 6.97
CA LEU A 385 21.58 -11.18 6.39
C LEU A 385 22.16 -12.28 7.28
N PRO A 386 21.64 -13.51 7.19
CA PRO A 386 20.31 -13.82 6.66
C PRO A 386 19.23 -13.29 7.62
N HIS A 387 18.04 -12.97 7.10
CA HIS A 387 16.90 -12.61 7.95
C HIS A 387 15.61 -13.27 7.48
N LYS A 388 14.62 -13.26 8.38
CA LYS A 388 13.27 -13.72 8.09
C LYS A 388 12.31 -12.53 8.06
N GLU A 389 11.39 -12.57 7.12
CA GLU A 389 10.27 -11.63 7.03
C GLU A 389 8.96 -12.41 7.08
N TYR A 390 8.12 -12.03 8.03
CA TYR A 390 6.77 -12.55 8.19
C TYR A 390 5.83 -11.71 7.32
N GLU A 391 5.43 -12.27 6.19
CA GLU A 391 4.67 -11.57 5.16
C GLU A 391 3.20 -11.98 5.08
N LEU A 392 2.40 -11.15 4.43
CA LEU A 392 0.98 -11.41 4.15
C LEU A 392 0.74 -11.23 2.65
N LEU A 393 0.33 -12.30 1.97
CA LEU A 393 0.12 -12.27 0.53
C LEU A 393 -1.35 -12.53 0.18
N LYS A 394 -1.80 -11.90 -0.91
CA LYS A 394 -3.12 -12.12 -1.51
C LYS A 394 -3.03 -11.90 -3.01
N THR A 395 -3.77 -12.69 -3.79
CA THR A 395 -3.99 -12.42 -5.21
C THR A 395 -5.43 -11.99 -5.46
N GLU A 396 -5.62 -11.04 -6.37
CA GLU A 396 -6.93 -10.66 -6.89
C GLU A 396 -6.86 -10.46 -8.40
N LEU A 397 -8.02 -10.22 -9.01
CA LEU A 397 -8.12 -9.77 -10.39
C LEU A 397 -8.52 -8.29 -10.43
N ASP A 398 -7.88 -7.52 -11.30
CA ASP A 398 -8.32 -6.16 -11.60
C ASP A 398 -9.66 -6.15 -12.38
N HIS A 399 -10.15 -4.96 -12.71
CA HIS A 399 -11.38 -4.77 -13.47
C HIS A 399 -11.33 -5.34 -14.90
N ARG A 400 -10.13 -5.55 -15.46
CA ARG A 400 -9.86 -6.16 -16.77
C ARG A 400 -9.51 -7.64 -16.66
N LYS A 401 -9.63 -8.24 -15.48
CA LYS A 401 -9.30 -9.64 -15.18
C LYS A 401 -7.80 -9.96 -15.23
N HIS A 402 -6.93 -8.96 -15.07
CA HIS A 402 -5.50 -9.21 -14.90
C HIS A 402 -5.16 -9.55 -13.45
N PRO A 403 -4.24 -10.50 -13.20
CA PRO A 403 -3.79 -10.84 -11.85
C PRO A 403 -3.03 -9.69 -11.18
N LEU A 404 -3.37 -9.45 -9.92
CA LEU A 404 -2.69 -8.53 -9.01
C LEU A 404 -2.18 -9.30 -7.79
N LEU A 405 -0.93 -9.03 -7.40
CA LEU A 405 -0.31 -9.53 -6.18
C LEU A 405 -0.24 -8.41 -5.14
N PHE A 406 -0.87 -8.65 -3.99
CA PHE A 406 -0.80 -7.81 -2.80
C PHE A 406 0.18 -8.43 -1.81
N ILE A 407 1.08 -7.60 -1.29
CA ILE A 407 2.12 -7.98 -0.32
C ILE A 407 1.97 -7.08 0.90
N GLY A 408 2.31 -7.59 2.09
CA GLY A 408 2.02 -6.96 3.37
C GLY A 408 2.68 -5.59 3.52
N GLU A 409 1.92 -4.60 3.99
CA GLU A 409 2.40 -3.23 4.17
C GLU A 409 3.64 -3.15 5.08
N ARG A 410 4.60 -2.30 4.70
CA ARG A 410 5.84 -2.11 5.47
C ARG A 410 5.58 -1.18 6.65
N PRO A 411 6.15 -1.46 7.84
CA PRO A 411 5.98 -0.59 9.01
C PRO A 411 6.40 0.86 8.73
N THR A 412 5.55 1.82 9.12
CA THR A 412 5.81 3.26 8.92
C THR A 412 6.98 3.78 9.75
N ASP A 413 7.32 3.08 10.83
CA ASP A 413 8.47 3.37 11.69
C ASP A 413 9.80 2.84 11.12
N GLY A 414 9.78 2.19 9.95
CA GLY A 414 10.96 1.59 9.31
C GLY A 414 11.40 0.27 9.94
N SER A 415 10.65 -0.29 10.90
CA SER A 415 10.94 -1.61 11.45
C SER A 415 10.69 -2.73 10.43
N SER A 416 11.31 -3.89 10.66
CA SER A 416 11.12 -5.09 9.83
C SER A 416 10.06 -6.01 10.46
N PRO A 417 9.22 -6.70 9.65
CA PRO A 417 8.31 -7.74 10.13
C PRO A 417 9.08 -9.02 10.47
N ASP A 418 9.99 -8.93 11.44
CA ASP A 418 10.99 -9.95 11.80
C ASP A 418 10.45 -11.09 12.68
N ARG A 419 9.19 -11.00 13.11
CA ARG A 419 8.53 -11.95 14.01
C ARG A 419 7.04 -12.08 13.68
N PRO A 420 6.37 -13.18 14.05
CA PRO A 420 4.95 -13.40 13.72
C PRO A 420 4.02 -12.26 14.19
N GLN A 421 4.28 -11.67 15.35
CA GLN A 421 3.46 -10.60 15.93
C GLN A 421 3.55 -9.29 15.14
N ARG A 422 4.63 -9.11 14.37
CA ARG A 422 4.84 -7.95 13.49
C ARG A 422 4.42 -8.21 12.05
N ARG A 423 3.77 -9.35 11.77
CA ARG A 423 3.22 -9.63 10.43
C ARG A 423 2.28 -8.48 10.01
N PRO A 424 2.40 -7.96 8.78
CA PRO A 424 1.52 -6.91 8.27
C PRO A 424 0.03 -7.27 8.38
N THR A 425 -0.80 -6.23 8.47
CA THR A 425 -2.27 -6.35 8.60
C THR A 425 -3.00 -5.52 7.56
N SER A 426 -2.31 -5.25 6.46
CA SER A 426 -2.72 -4.41 5.33
C SER A 426 -1.73 -4.68 4.21
N PHE A 427 -1.94 -4.06 3.06
CA PHE A 427 -1.15 -4.31 1.87
C PHE A 427 -0.47 -3.05 1.35
N GLN A 428 0.65 -3.26 0.69
CA GLN A 428 1.30 -2.28 -0.17
C GLN A 428 0.47 -2.12 -1.46
N ALA A 429 0.84 -1.13 -2.29
CA ALA A 429 0.31 -1.04 -3.64
C ALA A 429 0.46 -2.39 -4.39
N PRO A 430 -0.55 -2.81 -5.18
CA PRO A 430 -0.49 -4.11 -5.85
C PRO A 430 0.56 -4.13 -6.97
N MET A 431 1.06 -5.33 -7.25
CA MET A 431 1.95 -5.62 -8.38
C MET A 431 1.16 -6.37 -9.46
N ALA A 432 1.43 -6.10 -10.73
CA ALA A 432 0.81 -6.80 -11.85
C ALA A 432 1.68 -7.98 -12.31
N LEU A 433 1.04 -9.08 -12.71
CA LEU A 433 1.74 -10.19 -13.35
C LEU A 433 2.19 -9.76 -14.76
N CYS A 434 3.46 -9.98 -15.06
CA CYS A 434 3.99 -9.82 -16.40
C CYS A 434 3.49 -10.94 -17.30
N SER A 435 2.82 -10.58 -18.39
CA SER A 435 2.57 -11.49 -19.50
C SER A 435 3.86 -11.61 -20.33
N SER A 436 4.20 -12.85 -20.68
CA SER A 436 5.27 -13.19 -21.62
C SER A 436 4.95 -12.76 -23.03
#